data_AF-A0A7L4RLB1-F1
#
_entry.id   AF-A0A7L4RLB1-F1
#
_cell.length_a   1.000
_cell.length_b   1.000
_cell.length_c   1.000
_cell.angle_alpha   90.00
_cell.angle_beta   90.00
_cell.angle_gamma   90.00
#
_symmetry.space_group_name_H-M   'P 1'
#
loop_
_entity.id
_entity.type
_entity.pdbx_description
1 polymer ?
#
loop_
_entity_poly.entity_id
_entity_poly.type
_entity_poly.pdbx_seq_one_letter_code
_entity_poly.pdbx_strand_id
1 'polypeptide(L)'
;MDFIQLANRHRKLVVIIVAVMLLAGCMNLAAEAGLKDLSKAKQAGQEKQAQEAVQEHLEDLQRQQLSFEAQRQAELKSTLLQFVNVLDYDGSQLNATMYEYGEDKITDGNLPRKLDVTRKFAAQTNEFFSHMDGFQQFVHENLADLKKLGGNTNETELTQKFDSVKATFRSLSGMAADDLEKFAGSDHTRQSEVADVVKLLRDV
;
A
#
# COMPACT_ATOMS: atom_id res chain seq x y z
N MET A 1 7.79 -15.96 15.38
CA MET A 1 7.29 -16.41 14.06
C MET A 1 7.74 -17.84 13.90
N ASP A 2 6.80 -18.78 13.78
CA ASP A 2 7.07 -20.22 13.87
C ASP A 2 7.79 -20.72 12.60
N PHE A 3 8.72 -21.67 12.73
CA PHE A 3 9.54 -22.18 11.59
C PHE A 3 8.66 -22.72 10.45
N ILE A 4 7.49 -23.24 10.80
CA ILE A 4 6.47 -23.74 9.87
C ILE A 4 5.87 -22.61 9.02
N GLN A 5 5.72 -21.40 9.55
CA GLN A 5 5.21 -20.25 8.81
C GLN A 5 6.25 -19.68 7.84
N LEU A 6 7.53 -19.70 8.22
CA LEU A 6 8.64 -19.33 7.32
C LEU A 6 8.79 -20.35 6.17
N ALA A 7 8.61 -21.64 6.46
CA ALA A 7 8.67 -22.70 5.46
C ALA A 7 7.51 -22.65 4.44
N ASN A 8 6.31 -22.23 4.86
CA ASN A 8 5.18 -22.06 3.93
C ASN A 8 5.32 -20.83 3.02
N ARG A 9 5.91 -19.74 3.51
CA ARG A 9 6.13 -18.51 2.70
C ARG A 9 7.24 -18.69 1.65
N HIS A 10 8.21 -19.56 1.92
CA HIS A 10 9.37 -19.84 1.06
C HIS A 10 9.45 -21.32 0.66
N ARG A 11 8.31 -21.94 0.36
CA ARG A 11 8.21 -23.38 0.06
C ARG A 11 9.18 -23.85 -1.04
N LYS A 12 9.47 -23.01 -2.02
CA LYS A 12 10.46 -23.30 -3.08
C LYS A 12 11.90 -23.25 -2.57
N LEU A 13 12.23 -22.30 -1.70
CA LEU A 13 13.57 -22.06 -1.16
C LEU A 13 13.97 -23.14 -0.13
N VAL A 14 13.03 -23.57 0.72
CA VAL A 14 13.25 -24.65 1.69
C VAL A 14 13.46 -26.00 0.99
N VAL A 15 12.70 -26.28 -0.08
CA VAL A 15 12.88 -27.50 -0.88
C VAL A 15 14.27 -27.54 -1.54
N ILE A 16 14.76 -26.41 -2.04
CA ILE A 16 16.10 -26.29 -2.64
C ILE A 16 17.19 -26.52 -1.59
N ILE A 17 17.08 -25.89 -0.42
CA ILE A 17 18.06 -26.04 0.67
C ILE A 17 18.14 -27.49 1.16
N VAL A 18 16.99 -28.16 1.32
CA VAL A 18 16.95 -29.57 1.74
C VAL A 18 17.51 -30.51 0.66
N ALA A 19 17.25 -30.23 -0.63
CA ALA A 19 17.83 -30.99 -1.74
C ALA A 19 19.36 -30.86 -1.81
N VAL A 20 19.90 -29.67 -1.57
CA VAL A 20 21.35 -29.41 -1.51
C VAL A 20 22.00 -30.14 -0.32
N MET A 21 21.36 -30.17 0.86
CA MET A 21 21.88 -30.92 2.01
C MET A 21 21.84 -32.43 1.80
N LEU A 22 20.82 -32.97 1.13
CA LEU A 22 20.73 -34.40 0.80
C LEU A 22 21.80 -34.81 -0.22
N LEU A 23 22.08 -33.97 -1.22
CA LEU A 23 23.15 -34.20 -2.19
C LEU A 23 24.54 -34.16 -1.54
N ALA A 24 24.76 -33.27 -0.56
CA ALA A 24 26.00 -33.23 0.22
C ALA A 24 26.17 -34.46 1.13
N GLY A 25 25.08 -34.99 1.68
CA GLY A 25 25.10 -36.16 2.58
C GLY A 25 25.35 -37.50 1.87
N CYS A 26 24.98 -37.64 0.60
CA CYS A 26 25.11 -38.90 -0.15
C CYS A 26 26.54 -39.20 -0.66
N MET A 27 27.50 -38.27 -0.56
CA MET A 27 28.85 -38.48 -1.11
C MET A 27 29.84 -39.20 -0.17
N ASN A 28 29.44 -39.56 1.06
CA ASN A 28 30.36 -40.15 2.05
C ASN A 28 30.33 -41.70 2.17
N LEU A 29 29.56 -42.41 1.35
CA LEU A 29 29.36 -43.86 1.49
C LEU A 29 29.50 -44.61 0.14
N ALA A 30 30.72 -44.77 -0.37
CA ALA A 30 31.10 -45.94 -1.20
C ALA A 30 32.60 -46.00 -1.57
N ALA A 31 33.27 -46.98 -0.95
CA ALA A 31 34.21 -47.95 -1.54
C ALA A 31 35.71 -47.65 -1.71
N GLU A 32 36.49 -48.62 -1.20
CA GLU A 32 37.93 -48.68 -1.04
C GLU A 32 38.72 -49.25 -2.25
N ALA A 33 39.92 -48.69 -2.43
CA ALA A 33 41.23 -49.35 -2.62
C ALA A 33 41.46 -50.38 -3.75
N GLY A 34 41.82 -49.89 -4.95
CA GLY A 34 42.51 -50.67 -6.01
C GLY A 34 42.49 -49.98 -7.38
N LEU A 35 41.43 -49.22 -7.64
CA LEU A 35 41.22 -48.34 -8.79
C LEU A 35 41.64 -46.87 -8.51
N LYS A 36 42.39 -46.65 -7.43
CA LYS A 36 42.40 -45.41 -6.64
C LYS A 36 42.88 -44.15 -7.37
N ASP A 37 43.79 -44.23 -8.35
CA ASP A 37 44.32 -43.01 -9.00
C ASP A 37 43.53 -42.56 -10.23
N LEU A 38 43.04 -43.51 -11.05
CA LEU A 38 42.13 -43.19 -12.16
C LEU A 38 40.74 -42.80 -11.63
N SER A 39 40.29 -43.44 -10.53
CA SER A 39 39.03 -43.07 -9.86
C SER A 39 39.15 -41.72 -9.18
N LYS A 40 40.26 -41.38 -8.51
CA LYS A 40 40.48 -40.05 -7.91
C LYS A 40 40.52 -38.93 -8.94
N ALA A 41 41.18 -39.12 -10.07
CA ALA A 41 41.21 -38.11 -11.13
C ALA A 41 39.82 -37.90 -11.75
N LYS A 42 39.07 -38.98 -11.96
CA LYS A 42 37.69 -38.92 -12.45
C LYS A 42 36.73 -38.32 -11.42
N GLN A 43 36.91 -38.65 -10.14
CA GLN A 43 36.14 -38.15 -9.00
C GLN A 43 36.43 -36.66 -8.74
N ALA A 44 37.69 -36.24 -8.79
CA ALA A 44 38.09 -34.82 -8.73
C ALA A 44 37.54 -34.04 -9.93
N GLY A 45 37.49 -34.64 -11.12
CA GLY A 45 36.84 -34.04 -12.29
C GLY A 45 35.33 -33.88 -12.12
N GLN A 46 34.66 -34.87 -11.53
CA GLN A 46 33.22 -34.81 -11.21
C GLN A 46 32.91 -33.81 -10.09
N GLU A 47 33.74 -33.75 -9.04
CA GLU A 47 33.61 -32.77 -7.96
C GLU A 47 33.81 -31.35 -8.48
N LYS A 48 34.79 -31.13 -9.37
CA LYS A 48 35.00 -29.84 -10.02
C LYS A 48 33.80 -29.45 -10.89
N GLN A 49 33.28 -30.36 -11.70
CA GLN A 49 32.07 -30.11 -12.51
C GLN A 49 30.85 -29.81 -11.63
N ALA A 50 30.68 -30.53 -10.51
CA ALA A 50 29.61 -30.27 -9.55
C ALA A 50 29.76 -28.91 -8.87
N GLN A 51 30.98 -28.51 -8.49
CA GLN A 51 31.27 -27.19 -7.94
C GLN A 51 31.00 -26.07 -8.95
N GLU A 52 31.40 -26.24 -10.21
CA GLU A 52 31.11 -25.30 -11.30
C GLU A 52 29.60 -25.15 -11.53
N ALA A 53 28.85 -26.27 -11.56
CA ALA A 53 27.40 -26.24 -11.69
C ALA A 53 26.69 -25.57 -10.50
N VAL A 54 27.17 -25.80 -9.26
CA VAL A 54 26.65 -25.13 -8.07
C VAL A 54 26.95 -23.63 -8.12
N GLN A 55 28.15 -23.25 -8.53
CA GLN A 55 28.54 -21.84 -8.66
C GLN A 55 27.68 -21.13 -9.71
N GLU A 56 27.49 -21.73 -10.89
CA GLU A 56 26.62 -21.19 -11.94
C GLU A 56 25.17 -21.04 -11.45
N HIS A 57 24.66 -22.02 -10.71
CA HIS A 57 23.31 -21.96 -10.15
C HIS A 57 23.18 -20.87 -9.08
N LEU A 58 24.20 -20.68 -8.22
CA LEU A 58 24.23 -19.60 -7.24
C LEU A 58 24.22 -18.23 -7.91
N GLU A 59 25.02 -18.05 -8.97
CA GLU A 59 25.04 -16.81 -9.75
C GLU A 59 23.69 -16.55 -10.43
N ASP A 60 23.03 -17.60 -10.93
CA ASP A 60 21.71 -17.46 -11.53
C ASP A 60 20.64 -17.06 -10.49
N LEU A 61 20.65 -17.70 -9.32
CA LEU A 61 19.77 -17.32 -8.21
C LEU A 61 19.99 -15.87 -7.77
N GLN A 62 21.25 -15.41 -7.71
CA GLN A 62 21.57 -14.01 -7.42
C GLN A 62 21.01 -13.06 -8.50
N ARG A 63 21.17 -13.39 -9.79
CA ARG A 63 20.59 -12.61 -10.89
C ARG A 63 19.06 -12.55 -10.80
N GLN A 64 18.41 -13.68 -10.53
CA GLN A 64 16.97 -13.75 -10.36
C GLN A 64 16.50 -12.90 -9.17
N GLN A 65 17.21 -12.96 -8.04
CA GLN A 65 16.89 -12.14 -6.87
C GLN A 65 17.02 -10.64 -7.18
N LEU A 66 18.11 -10.21 -7.83
CA LEU A 66 18.30 -8.82 -8.23
C LEU A 66 17.20 -8.33 -9.18
N SER A 67 16.82 -9.15 -10.16
CA SER A 67 15.72 -8.82 -11.08
C SER A 67 14.38 -8.68 -10.34
N PHE A 68 14.09 -9.58 -9.41
CA PHE A 68 12.87 -9.54 -8.62
C PHE A 68 12.82 -8.28 -7.74
N GLU A 69 13.92 -7.95 -7.08
CA GLU A 69 14.02 -6.74 -6.25
C GLU A 69 13.83 -5.47 -7.10
N ALA A 70 14.45 -5.39 -8.29
CA ALA A 70 14.30 -4.26 -9.19
C ALA A 70 12.85 -4.08 -9.69
N GLN A 71 12.18 -5.18 -10.06
CA GLN A 71 10.77 -5.15 -10.47
C GLN A 71 9.88 -4.68 -9.33
N ARG A 72 10.07 -5.23 -8.13
CA ARG A 72 9.31 -4.84 -6.94
C ARG A 72 9.50 -3.37 -6.60
N GLN A 73 10.71 -2.84 -6.74
CA GLN A 73 10.99 -1.41 -6.53
C GLN A 73 10.29 -0.53 -7.58
N ALA A 74 10.27 -0.95 -8.84
CA ALA A 74 9.58 -0.22 -9.90
C ALA A 74 8.06 -0.19 -9.67
N GLU A 75 7.47 -1.32 -9.29
CA GLU A 75 6.06 -1.43 -8.94
C GLU A 75 5.71 -0.51 -7.75
N LEU A 76 6.52 -0.57 -6.67
CA LEU A 76 6.32 0.26 -5.49
C LEU A 76 6.35 1.76 -5.83
N LYS A 77 7.29 2.20 -6.66
CA LYS A 77 7.36 3.60 -7.15
C LYS A 77 6.13 3.97 -7.99
N SER A 78 5.69 3.09 -8.87
CA SER A 78 4.50 3.31 -9.70
C SER A 78 3.25 3.49 -8.83
N THR A 79 3.05 2.61 -7.85
CA THR A 79 1.91 2.68 -6.93
C THR A 79 1.94 3.94 -6.07
N LEU A 80 3.11 4.36 -5.57
CA LEU A 80 3.25 5.64 -4.86
C LEU A 80 2.78 6.83 -5.72
N LEU A 81 3.22 6.89 -6.97
CA LEU A 81 2.82 7.96 -7.89
C LEU A 81 1.31 7.94 -8.16
N GLN A 82 0.71 6.76 -8.29
CA GLN A 82 -0.73 6.62 -8.46
C GLN A 82 -1.49 7.16 -7.24
N PHE A 83 -1.07 6.79 -6.02
CA PHE A 83 -1.70 7.33 -4.80
C PHE A 83 -1.60 8.85 -4.71
N VAL A 84 -0.43 9.42 -5.00
CA VAL A 84 -0.25 10.87 -4.97
C VAL A 84 -1.19 11.55 -5.98
N ASN A 85 -1.29 11.03 -7.20
CA ASN A 85 -2.15 11.60 -8.24
C ASN A 85 -3.64 11.53 -7.86
N VAL A 86 -4.08 10.41 -7.27
CA VAL A 86 -5.47 10.26 -6.79
C VAL A 86 -5.76 11.26 -5.68
N LEU A 87 -4.89 11.37 -4.68
CA LEU A 87 -5.09 12.30 -3.57
C LEU A 87 -5.08 13.77 -4.00
N ASP A 88 -4.21 14.14 -4.94
CA ASP A 88 -4.18 15.49 -5.52
C ASP A 88 -5.45 15.80 -6.31
N TYR A 89 -5.89 14.85 -7.13
CA TYR A 89 -7.15 14.96 -7.88
C TYR A 89 -8.34 15.12 -6.94
N ASP A 90 -8.51 14.23 -5.96
CA ASP A 90 -9.62 14.27 -5.01
C ASP A 90 -9.63 15.56 -4.18
N GLY A 91 -8.45 15.97 -3.67
CA GLY A 91 -8.31 17.22 -2.94
C GLY A 91 -8.69 18.44 -3.77
N SER A 92 -8.33 18.45 -5.07
CA SER A 92 -8.74 19.51 -6.00
C SER A 92 -10.26 19.54 -6.22
N GLN A 93 -10.90 18.37 -6.34
CA GLN A 93 -12.35 18.25 -6.49
C GLN A 93 -13.10 18.73 -5.24
N LEU A 94 -12.61 18.37 -4.04
CA LEU A 94 -13.17 18.83 -2.78
C LEU A 94 -13.13 20.36 -2.65
N ASN A 95 -11.98 20.96 -2.98
CA ASN A 95 -11.84 22.41 -2.97
C ASN A 95 -12.79 23.09 -3.98
N ALA A 96 -12.93 22.52 -5.18
CA ALA A 96 -13.85 23.04 -6.19
C ALA A 96 -15.31 22.95 -5.72
N THR A 97 -15.73 21.82 -5.14
CA THR A 97 -17.08 21.66 -4.61
C THR A 97 -17.35 22.63 -3.44
N MET A 98 -16.39 22.86 -2.54
CA MET A 98 -16.58 23.87 -1.48
C MET A 98 -16.59 25.30 -2.02
N TYR A 99 -15.84 25.58 -3.08
CA TYR A 99 -15.94 26.87 -3.78
C TYR A 99 -17.33 27.05 -4.41
N GLU A 100 -17.89 26.00 -5.02
CA GLU A 100 -19.27 25.99 -5.52
C GLU A 100 -20.29 26.22 -4.40
N TYR A 101 -20.05 25.73 -3.18
CA TYR A 101 -20.93 25.99 -2.05
C TYR A 101 -21.06 27.49 -1.82
N GLY A 102 -19.93 28.20 -1.73
CA GLY A 102 -19.88 29.66 -1.67
C GLY A 102 -20.35 30.26 -0.34
N GLU A 103 -20.06 31.55 -0.15
CA GLU A 103 -20.34 32.30 1.10
C GLU A 103 -21.74 32.95 1.14
N ASP A 104 -22.53 32.79 0.08
CA ASP A 104 -23.89 33.32 0.01
C ASP A 104 -24.79 32.69 1.09
N LYS A 105 -25.57 33.53 1.77
CA LYS A 105 -26.57 33.07 2.74
C LYS A 105 -27.55 32.11 2.06
N ILE A 106 -27.96 31.08 2.80
CA ILE A 106 -28.99 30.16 2.33
C ILE A 106 -30.34 30.86 2.35
N THR A 107 -31.09 30.68 1.26
CA THR A 107 -32.41 31.20 0.97
C THR A 107 -33.22 30.11 0.28
N ASP A 108 -34.54 30.24 0.22
CA ASP A 108 -35.37 29.27 -0.51
C ASP A 108 -34.96 29.09 -1.98
N GLY A 109 -34.49 30.18 -2.61
CA GLY A 109 -34.12 30.18 -4.02
C GLY A 109 -32.82 29.44 -4.32
N ASN A 110 -31.87 29.38 -3.38
CA ASN A 110 -30.58 28.69 -3.56
C ASN A 110 -30.47 27.39 -2.75
N LEU A 111 -31.44 27.06 -1.87
CA LEU A 111 -31.42 25.86 -1.04
C LEU A 111 -31.22 24.57 -1.86
N PRO A 112 -31.94 24.30 -2.98
CA PRO A 112 -31.74 23.06 -3.73
C PRO A 112 -30.29 22.90 -4.22
N ARG A 113 -29.66 23.99 -4.66
CA ARG A 113 -28.25 24.02 -5.07
C ARG A 113 -27.32 23.75 -3.90
N LYS A 114 -27.55 24.39 -2.75
CA LYS A 114 -26.74 24.21 -1.53
C LYS A 114 -26.78 22.75 -1.04
N LEU A 115 -27.97 22.14 -1.08
CA LEU A 115 -28.15 20.73 -0.71
C LEU A 115 -27.46 19.77 -1.70
N ASP A 116 -27.51 20.06 -3.00
CA ASP A 116 -26.81 19.24 -4.00
C ASP A 116 -25.28 19.29 -3.83
N VAL A 117 -24.73 20.50 -3.69
CA VAL A 117 -23.30 20.71 -3.48
C VAL A 117 -22.81 20.03 -2.19
N THR A 118 -23.56 20.13 -1.10
CA THR A 118 -23.17 19.51 0.18
C THR A 118 -23.26 17.99 0.16
N ARG A 119 -24.25 17.40 -0.53
CA ARG A 119 -24.28 15.94 -0.76
C ARG A 119 -23.06 15.48 -1.54
N LYS A 120 -22.73 16.19 -2.63
CA LYS A 120 -21.54 15.91 -3.45
C LYS A 120 -20.26 16.02 -2.60
N PHE A 121 -20.14 17.07 -1.80
CA PHE A 121 -19.00 17.28 -0.90
C PHE A 121 -18.85 16.14 0.11
N ALA A 122 -19.94 15.73 0.78
CA ALA A 122 -19.90 14.64 1.75
C ALA A 122 -19.47 13.31 1.10
N ALA A 123 -20.02 12.99 -0.08
CA ALA A 123 -19.63 11.79 -0.81
C ALA A 123 -18.14 11.80 -1.21
N GLN A 124 -17.67 12.89 -1.81
CA GLN A 124 -16.28 13.07 -2.20
C GLN A 124 -15.33 13.02 -0.99
N THR A 125 -15.74 13.55 0.17
CA THR A 125 -14.88 13.56 1.36
C THR A 125 -14.71 12.14 1.91
N ASN A 126 -15.77 11.34 1.90
CA ASN A 126 -15.70 9.94 2.30
C ASN A 126 -14.82 9.11 1.35
N GLU A 127 -14.93 9.31 0.03
CA GLU A 127 -14.04 8.67 -0.96
C GLU A 127 -12.58 9.06 -0.72
N PHE A 128 -12.31 10.35 -0.56
CA PHE A 128 -10.97 10.86 -0.28
C PHE A 128 -10.39 10.27 1.02
N PHE A 129 -11.19 10.18 2.09
CA PHE A 129 -10.75 9.57 3.35
C PHE A 129 -10.41 8.09 3.16
N SER A 130 -11.22 7.34 2.39
CA SER A 130 -10.94 5.96 2.05
C SER A 130 -9.63 5.81 1.27
N HIS A 131 -9.33 6.71 0.33
CA HIS A 131 -8.07 6.70 -0.41
C HIS A 131 -6.88 7.02 0.49
N MET A 132 -7.01 7.97 1.41
CA MET A 132 -5.98 8.28 2.41
C MET A 132 -5.70 7.08 3.32
N ASP A 133 -6.75 6.40 3.80
CA ASP A 133 -6.62 5.20 4.64
C ASP A 133 -5.93 4.05 3.88
N GLY A 134 -6.33 3.81 2.63
CA GLY A 134 -5.69 2.82 1.76
C GLY A 134 -4.21 3.15 1.53
N PHE A 135 -3.86 4.42 1.36
CA PHE A 135 -2.47 4.82 1.19
C PHE A 135 -1.64 4.69 2.49
N GLN A 136 -2.21 5.04 3.64
CA GLN A 136 -1.55 4.82 4.95
C GLN A 136 -1.27 3.34 5.17
N GLN A 137 -2.25 2.48 4.90
CA GLN A 137 -2.07 1.04 4.98
C GLN A 137 -0.99 0.55 4.02
N PHE A 138 -0.99 1.02 2.76
CA PHE A 138 0.04 0.67 1.80
C PHE A 138 1.45 1.05 2.30
N VAL A 139 1.61 2.25 2.86
CA VAL A 139 2.88 2.70 3.42
C VAL A 139 3.30 1.84 4.61
N HIS A 140 2.37 1.52 5.51
CA HIS A 140 2.61 0.64 6.65
C HIS A 140 3.13 -0.74 6.21
N GLU A 141 2.42 -1.38 5.27
CA GLU A 141 2.75 -2.72 4.77
C GLU A 141 4.06 -2.78 3.98
N ASN A 142 4.47 -1.66 3.38
CA ASN A 142 5.66 -1.59 2.52
C ASN A 142 6.81 -0.76 3.10
N LEU A 143 6.74 -0.35 4.37
CA LEU A 143 7.70 0.57 4.99
C LEU A 143 9.16 0.14 4.83
N ALA A 144 9.44 -1.15 5.00
CA ALA A 144 10.80 -1.68 4.89
C ALA A 144 11.39 -1.52 3.48
N ASP A 145 10.57 -1.70 2.45
CA ASP A 145 11.02 -1.58 1.05
C ASP A 145 11.02 -0.13 0.57
N LEU A 146 10.10 0.70 1.09
CA LEU A 146 10.13 2.15 0.89
C LEU A 146 11.42 2.79 1.42
N LYS A 147 11.92 2.35 2.58
CA LYS A 147 13.21 2.80 3.11
C LYS A 147 14.38 2.42 2.20
N LYS A 148 14.33 1.27 1.52
CA LYS A 148 15.37 0.84 0.56
C LYS A 148 15.38 1.67 -0.72
N LEU A 149 14.25 2.29 -1.08
CA LEU A 149 14.19 3.22 -2.21
C LEU A 149 14.92 4.54 -1.97
N GLY A 150 15.52 4.73 -0.78
CA GLY A 150 16.17 5.97 -0.37
C GLY A 150 15.19 7.01 0.18
N GLY A 151 13.94 6.62 0.43
CA GLY A 151 12.95 7.49 1.05
C GLY A 151 13.21 7.68 2.55
N ASN A 152 13.08 8.91 3.03
CA ASN A 152 13.01 9.25 4.45
C ASN A 152 11.59 9.05 5.01
N THR A 153 10.84 8.08 4.48
CA THR A 153 9.43 7.84 4.81
C THR A 153 9.26 7.65 6.31
N ASN A 154 8.65 8.64 6.95
CA ASN A 154 8.26 8.63 8.34
C ASN A 154 6.75 8.40 8.39
N GLU A 155 6.36 7.16 8.70
CA GLU A 155 4.96 6.74 8.79
C GLU A 155 4.16 7.57 9.79
N THR A 156 4.77 7.93 10.92
CA THR A 156 4.13 8.78 11.94
C THR A 156 3.87 10.18 11.40
N GLU A 157 4.83 10.79 10.70
CA GLU A 157 4.66 12.13 10.12
C GLU A 157 3.60 12.12 9.01
N LEU A 158 3.60 11.08 8.16
CA LEU A 158 2.58 10.93 7.12
C LEU A 158 1.18 10.81 7.73
N THR A 159 1.03 9.96 8.76
CA THR A 159 -0.23 9.78 9.47
C THR A 159 -0.72 11.09 10.08
N GLN A 160 0.17 11.84 10.74
CA GLN A 160 -0.18 13.15 11.31
C GLN A 160 -0.63 14.16 10.25
N LYS A 161 0.05 14.22 9.10
CA LYS A 161 -0.38 15.08 7.98
C LYS A 161 -1.77 14.67 7.49
N PHE A 162 -2.04 13.38 7.43
CA PHE A 162 -3.32 12.87 6.96
C PHE A 162 -4.44 13.14 7.93
N ASP A 163 -4.24 12.89 9.22
CA ASP A 163 -5.20 13.25 10.27
C ASP A 163 -5.50 14.75 10.26
N SER A 164 -4.49 15.60 10.04
CA SER A 164 -4.65 17.06 9.92
C SER A 164 -5.50 17.45 8.70
N VAL A 165 -5.28 16.80 7.56
CA VAL A 165 -6.07 17.04 6.34
C VAL A 165 -7.51 16.58 6.54
N LYS A 166 -7.73 15.38 7.11
CA LYS A 166 -9.08 14.87 7.43
C LYS A 166 -9.80 15.81 8.38
N ALA A 167 -9.13 16.30 9.43
CA ALA A 167 -9.70 17.26 10.37
C ALA A 167 -10.12 18.58 9.69
N THR A 168 -9.36 19.02 8.68
CA THR A 168 -9.71 20.22 7.90
C THR A 168 -11.02 20.02 7.14
N PHE A 169 -11.20 18.90 6.45
CA PHE A 169 -12.42 18.63 5.71
C PHE A 169 -13.63 18.35 6.62
N ARG A 170 -13.43 17.71 7.78
CA ARG A 170 -14.47 17.60 8.82
C ARG A 170 -14.93 18.96 9.32
N SER A 171 -14.00 19.89 9.52
CA SER A 171 -14.32 21.26 9.92
C SER A 171 -15.17 21.97 8.85
N LEU A 172 -14.80 21.85 7.57
CA LEU A 172 -15.58 22.38 6.44
C LEU A 172 -16.98 21.77 6.37
N SER A 173 -17.08 20.44 6.54
CA SER A 173 -18.34 19.71 6.60
C SER A 173 -19.23 20.20 7.74
N GLY A 174 -18.64 20.37 8.94
CA GLY A 174 -19.31 20.89 10.11
C GLY A 174 -19.86 22.31 9.91
N MET A 175 -19.07 23.20 9.29
CA MET A 175 -19.53 24.56 8.98
C MET A 175 -20.72 24.56 8.00
N ALA A 176 -20.68 23.73 6.95
CA ALA A 176 -21.79 23.60 6.02
C ALA A 176 -23.05 23.03 6.70
N ALA A 177 -22.88 22.08 7.63
CA ALA A 177 -23.97 21.51 8.41
C ALA A 177 -24.61 22.57 9.33
N ASP A 178 -23.78 23.35 10.04
CA ASP A 178 -24.25 24.43 10.92
C ASP A 178 -25.04 25.50 10.14
N ASP A 179 -24.57 25.87 8.94
CA ASP A 179 -25.26 26.82 8.06
C ASP A 179 -26.65 26.32 7.64
N LEU A 180 -26.73 25.05 7.23
CA LEU A 180 -27.98 24.39 6.85
C LEU A 180 -28.96 24.26 8.03
N GLU A 181 -28.48 23.85 9.20
CA GLU A 181 -29.29 23.76 10.42
C GLU A 181 -29.84 25.13 10.83
N LYS A 182 -29.03 26.18 10.74
CA LYS A 182 -29.44 27.55 11.04
C LYS A 182 -30.56 28.03 10.12
N PHE A 183 -30.46 27.71 8.82
CA PHE A 183 -31.53 28.00 7.87
C PHE A 183 -32.82 27.24 8.22
N ALA A 184 -32.73 25.93 8.45
CA ALA A 184 -33.87 25.08 8.81
C ALA A 184 -34.51 25.43 10.17
N GLY A 185 -33.73 25.97 11.11
CA GLY A 185 -34.22 26.49 12.37
C GLY A 185 -35.07 27.77 12.21
N SER A 186 -34.83 28.53 11.14
CA SER A 186 -35.61 29.74 10.80
C SER A 186 -36.86 29.45 9.96
N ASP A 187 -36.92 28.29 9.29
CA ASP A 187 -38.09 27.81 8.53
C ASP A 187 -38.39 26.34 8.85
N HIS A 188 -39.31 26.12 9.79
CA HIS A 188 -39.71 24.79 10.26
C HIS A 188 -40.30 23.88 9.17
N THR A 189 -40.72 24.41 8.01
CA THR A 189 -41.29 23.60 6.92
C THR A 189 -40.23 22.86 6.11
N ARG A 190 -38.96 23.26 6.22
CA ARG A 190 -37.82 22.71 5.46
C ARG A 190 -36.91 21.79 6.30
N GLN A 191 -37.24 21.59 7.57
CA GLN A 191 -36.39 20.79 8.48
C GLN A 191 -36.15 19.36 8.00
N SER A 192 -37.17 18.69 7.48
CA SER A 192 -37.03 17.32 6.97
C SER A 192 -36.15 17.25 5.71
N GLU A 193 -36.21 18.25 4.84
CA GLU A 193 -35.41 18.33 3.61
C GLU A 193 -33.90 18.52 3.90
N VAL A 194 -33.61 19.23 4.98
CA VAL A 194 -32.24 19.56 5.41
C VAL A 194 -31.62 18.48 6.29
N ALA A 195 -32.42 17.81 7.13
CA ALA A 195 -31.94 16.88 8.16
C ALA A 195 -31.05 15.75 7.60
N ASP A 196 -31.44 15.15 6.47
CA ASP A 196 -30.67 14.05 5.87
C ASP A 196 -29.29 14.52 5.38
N VAL A 197 -29.21 15.73 4.83
CA VAL A 197 -27.95 16.29 4.32
C VAL A 197 -27.03 16.72 5.46
N VAL A 198 -27.60 17.34 6.50
CA VAL A 198 -26.86 17.66 7.73
C VAL A 198 -26.27 16.39 8.32
N LYS A 199 -27.05 15.31 8.43
CA LYS A 199 -26.54 14.03 8.93
C LYS A 199 -25.36 13.53 8.09
N LEU A 200 -25.48 13.55 6.76
CA LEU A 200 -24.37 13.16 5.87
C LEU A 200 -23.09 13.96 6.13
N LEU A 201 -23.21 15.28 6.35
CA LEU A 201 -22.07 16.13 6.64
C LEU A 201 -21.45 15.85 8.02
N ARG A 202 -22.27 15.51 9.02
CA ARG A 202 -21.78 15.16 10.37
C ARG A 202 -21.12 13.79 10.44
N ASP A 203 -21.48 12.88 9.53
CA ASP A 203 -20.95 11.51 9.48
C ASP A 203 -19.59 11.40 8.74
N VAL A 204 -19.10 12.50 8.14
CA VAL A 204 -17.74 12.65 7.56
C VAL A 204 -16.69 12.73 8.68
#